data_AF-A0A1Q6K2J2-F1
#
_entry.id   AF-A0A1Q6K2J2-F1
#
_cell.length_a   1.000
_cell.length_b   1.000
_cell.length_c   1.000
_cell.angle_alpha   90.00
_cell.angle_beta   90.00
_cell.angle_gamma   90.00
#
_symmetry.space_group_name_H-M   'P 1'
#
loop_
_entity.id
_entity.type
_entity.pdbx_description
1 polymer ?
#
loop_
_entity_poly.entity_id
_entity_poly.type
_entity_poly.pdbx_seq_one_letter_code
_entity_poly.pdbx_strand_id
1 'polypeptide(L)'
;MKKKRIIEIILIILLFCVVLILERIFYHIQINSIKSNLDIIEESLSEIIDEENDGDVRYIDEVKTYTYVNLRINMPLNLVDLEKYFEEPIQSDMDKNGIGEITGDGMPLDDNGIPYAADIEIEVEKSEIDVLKNILNSYKLPSGSYLEIDGEVVEEYGDLNVVELQVDNLSKERAEKVFNDLKEKMKDKYVYTSVYNYNFGKIDKIYFCGENMEEMQGIIDQYIEENNIENII
;
A
#
# COMPACT_ATOMS: atom_id res chain seq x y z
N MET A 1 1.64 35.94 45.76
CA MET A 1 0.93 36.32 44.51
C MET A 1 1.84 36.91 43.42
N LYS A 2 2.80 37.81 43.70
CA LYS A 2 3.64 38.44 42.65
C LYS A 2 4.58 37.47 41.90
N LYS A 3 5.22 36.51 42.57
CA LYS A 3 6.14 35.53 41.93
C LYS A 3 5.46 34.59 40.93
N LYS A 4 4.23 34.15 41.22
CA LYS A 4 3.46 33.24 40.36
C LYS A 4 3.08 33.90 39.03
N ARG A 5 2.66 35.17 39.08
CA ARG A 5 2.40 35.99 37.88
C ARG A 5 3.64 36.22 37.02
N ILE A 6 4.82 36.36 37.62
CA ILE A 6 6.07 36.53 36.87
C ILE A 6 6.42 35.24 36.11
N ILE A 7 6.24 34.08 36.75
CA ILE A 7 6.50 32.78 36.11
C ILE A 7 5.51 32.53 34.95
N GLU A 8 4.23 32.86 35.12
CA GLU A 8 3.21 32.75 34.06
C GLU A 8 3.55 33.63 32.84
N ILE A 9 4.02 34.87 33.06
CA ILE A 9 4.43 35.76 31.98
C ILE A 9 5.65 35.21 31.23
N ILE A 10 6.65 34.68 31.96
CA ILE A 10 7.84 34.07 31.35
C ILE A 10 7.46 32.87 30.48
N LEU A 11 6.56 32.01 30.97
CA LEU A 11 6.05 30.85 30.22
C LEU A 11 5.33 31.25 28.94
N ILE A 12 4.49 32.30 28.98
CA ILE A 12 3.78 32.80 27.79
C ILE A 12 4.77 33.33 26.74
N ILE A 13 5.79 34.07 27.17
CA ILE A 13 6.84 34.58 26.27
C ILE A 13 7.62 33.42 25.64
N LEU A 14 7.98 32.41 26.44
CA LEU A 14 8.66 31.21 25.95
C LEU A 14 7.82 30.47 24.91
N LEU A 15 6.52 30.30 25.17
CA LEU A 15 5.60 29.65 24.24
C LEU A 15 5.52 30.43 22.92
N PHE A 16 5.42 31.76 22.99
CA PHE A 16 5.40 32.63 21.81
C PHE A 16 6.69 32.55 21.01
N CYS A 17 7.86 32.50 21.67
CA CYS A 17 9.14 32.29 21.00
C CYS A 17 9.22 30.93 20.29
N VAL A 18 8.70 29.86 20.91
CA VAL A 18 8.65 28.53 20.29
C VAL A 18 7.78 28.54 19.03
N VAL A 19 6.60 29.17 19.08
CA VAL A 19 5.72 29.31 17.91
C VAL A 19 6.42 30.04 16.77
N LEU A 20 7.09 31.16 17.05
CA LEU A 20 7.84 31.91 16.02
C LEU A 20 9.00 31.12 15.42
N ILE A 21 9.68 30.28 16.22
CA ILE A 21 10.74 29.41 15.73
C ILE A 21 10.17 28.32 14.82
N LEU A 22 9.05 27.70 15.21
CA LEU A 22 8.38 26.68 14.41
C LEU A 22 7.84 27.24 13.11
N GLU A 23 7.21 28.42 13.12
CA GLU A 23 6.80 29.12 11.89
C GLU A 23 7.99 29.38 10.97
N ARG A 24 9.10 29.88 11.52
CA ARG A 24 10.31 30.15 10.73
C ARG A 24 10.91 28.88 10.12
N ILE A 25 10.92 27.77 10.85
CA ILE A 25 11.37 26.46 10.35
C ILE A 25 10.44 25.98 9.23
N PHE A 26 9.12 26.06 9.43
CA PHE A 26 8.12 25.69 8.43
C PHE A 26 8.28 26.51 7.14
N TYR A 27 8.42 27.83 7.24
CA TYR A 27 8.70 28.68 6.08
C TYR A 27 10.03 28.35 5.41
N HIS A 28 11.06 27.99 6.17
CA HIS A 28 12.35 27.62 5.59
C HIS A 28 12.28 26.29 4.84
N ILE A 29 11.54 25.31 5.36
CA ILE A 29 11.27 24.03 4.69
C ILE A 29 10.49 24.27 3.39
N GLN A 30 9.41 25.06 3.42
CA GLN A 30 8.66 25.40 2.21
C GLN A 30 9.52 26.14 1.17
N ILE A 31 10.33 27.11 1.59
CA ILE A 31 11.23 27.83 0.68
C ILE A 31 12.28 26.88 0.09
N ASN A 32 12.83 25.95 0.87
CA ASN A 32 13.82 25.00 0.37
C ASN A 32 13.19 23.97 -0.58
N SER A 33 11.94 23.55 -0.34
CA SER A 33 11.17 22.72 -1.28
C SER A 33 10.92 23.48 -2.59
N ILE A 34 10.49 24.75 -2.51
CA ILE A 34 10.30 25.61 -3.70
C ILE A 34 11.62 25.82 -4.45
N LYS A 35 12.74 26.02 -3.74
CA LYS A 35 14.06 26.14 -4.36
C LYS A 35 14.52 24.86 -5.02
N SER A 36 14.36 23.70 -4.37
CA SER A 36 14.67 22.41 -4.99
C SER A 36 13.87 22.23 -6.28
N ASN A 37 12.59 22.61 -6.28
CA ASN A 37 11.76 22.55 -7.47
C ASN A 37 12.22 23.56 -8.55
N LEU A 38 12.67 24.75 -8.16
CA LEU A 38 13.23 25.75 -9.08
C LEU A 38 14.57 25.32 -9.67
N ASP A 39 15.45 24.70 -8.89
CA ASP A 39 16.75 24.21 -9.33
C ASP A 39 16.56 23.06 -10.34
N ILE A 40 15.59 22.17 -10.12
CA ILE A 40 15.17 21.13 -11.08
C ILE A 40 14.67 21.76 -12.38
N ILE A 41 13.85 22.83 -12.29
CA ILE A 41 13.34 23.56 -13.45
C ILE A 41 14.49 24.25 -14.21
N GLU A 42 15.46 24.84 -13.50
CA GLU A 42 16.59 25.55 -14.10
C GLU A 42 17.58 24.59 -14.79
N GLU A 43 17.83 23.42 -14.21
CA GLU A 43 18.62 22.35 -14.82
C GLU A 43 17.95 21.84 -16.11
N SER A 44 16.63 21.59 -16.05
CA SER A 44 15.82 21.19 -17.21
C SER A 44 15.80 22.25 -18.32
N LEU A 45 15.76 23.54 -17.96
CA LEU A 45 15.82 24.66 -18.92
C LEU A 45 17.21 24.83 -19.54
N SER A 46 18.27 24.52 -18.80
CA SER A 46 19.65 24.64 -19.31
C SER A 46 19.99 23.58 -20.36
N GLU A 47 19.48 22.35 -20.20
CA GLU A 47 19.63 21.28 -21.20
C GLU A 47 18.91 21.59 -22.52
N ILE A 48 17.85 22.41 -22.47
CA ILE A 48 17.07 22.81 -23.66
C ILE A 48 17.80 23.89 -24.49
N ILE A 49 18.64 24.73 -23.87
CA ILE A 49 19.26 25.89 -24.51
C ILE A 49 20.58 25.53 -25.21
N ASP A 50 21.27 24.46 -24.82
CA ASP A 50 22.54 24.05 -25.44
C ASP A 50 22.38 23.41 -26.84
N GLU A 51 21.16 23.15 -27.30
CA GLU A 51 20.87 22.71 -28.67
C GLU A 51 20.40 23.87 -29.57
N GLU A 52 21.30 24.80 -29.90
CA GLU A 52 21.08 25.69 -31.05
C GLU A 52 21.17 24.89 -32.37
N ASN A 53 20.02 24.56 -32.97
CA ASN A 53 19.75 24.90 -34.37
C ASN A 53 18.28 24.70 -34.79
N ASP A 54 17.80 25.75 -35.45
CA ASP A 54 16.67 25.87 -36.38
C ASP A 54 15.23 25.84 -35.82
N GLY A 55 14.69 27.04 -35.63
CA GLY A 55 13.46 27.46 -36.33
C GLY A 55 12.10 26.89 -35.92
N ASP A 56 12.03 25.93 -35.00
CA ASP A 56 10.76 25.40 -34.50
C ASP A 56 10.47 25.88 -33.08
N VAL A 57 9.26 26.39 -32.86
CA VAL A 57 8.72 26.61 -31.51
C VAL A 57 8.57 25.21 -30.90
N ARG A 58 9.61 24.75 -30.20
CA ARG A 58 9.55 23.51 -29.41
C ARG A 58 8.45 23.71 -28.37
N TYR A 59 7.38 22.93 -28.49
CA TYR A 59 6.41 22.78 -27.41
C TYR A 59 7.21 22.36 -26.17
N ILE A 60 7.04 23.09 -25.08
CA ILE A 60 7.55 22.66 -23.79
C ILE A 60 6.74 21.41 -23.47
N ASP A 61 7.33 20.22 -23.61
CA ASP A 61 6.76 19.01 -23.03
C ASP A 61 6.52 19.33 -21.55
N GLU A 62 5.28 19.12 -21.08
CA GLU A 62 4.95 19.34 -19.68
C GLU A 62 5.95 18.57 -18.83
N VAL A 63 6.67 19.29 -17.94
CA VAL A 63 7.59 18.66 -17.00
C VAL A 63 6.76 17.70 -16.17
N LYS A 64 6.90 16.40 -16.42
CA LYS A 64 6.21 15.36 -15.68
C LYS A 64 6.63 15.46 -14.22
N THR A 65 5.64 15.69 -13.36
CA THR A 65 5.85 15.66 -11.91
C THR A 65 5.29 14.37 -11.38
N TYR A 66 6.05 13.69 -10.54
CA TYR A 66 5.67 12.40 -9.97
C TYR A 66 5.28 12.53 -8.51
N THR A 67 4.46 11.60 -8.04
CA THR A 67 4.08 11.46 -6.64
C THR A 67 4.10 10.00 -6.24
N TYR A 68 4.48 9.74 -4.99
CA TYR A 68 4.47 8.40 -4.42
C TYR A 68 3.10 8.08 -3.81
N VAL A 69 2.62 6.89 -4.09
CA VAL A 69 1.31 6.39 -3.69
C VAL A 69 1.49 4.99 -3.11
N ASN A 70 0.79 4.67 -2.03
CA ASN A 70 0.80 3.34 -1.43
C ASN A 70 -0.57 2.70 -1.60
N LEU A 71 -0.63 1.55 -2.27
CA LEU A 71 -1.82 0.71 -2.32
C LEU A 71 -1.76 -0.32 -1.20
N ARG A 72 -2.63 -0.19 -0.21
CA ARG A 72 -2.85 -1.18 0.85
C ARG A 72 -3.85 -2.22 0.37
N ILE A 73 -3.44 -3.48 0.30
CA ILE A 73 -4.32 -4.61 0.02
C ILE A 73 -4.64 -5.29 1.35
N ASN A 74 -5.92 -5.28 1.75
CA ASN A 74 -6.38 -5.86 3.03
C ASN A 74 -6.46 -7.39 2.99
N MET A 75 -5.34 -8.02 2.63
CA MET A 75 -5.11 -9.46 2.66
C MET A 75 -3.61 -9.69 2.80
N PRO A 76 -3.16 -10.48 3.78
CA PRO A 76 -1.76 -10.90 3.85
C PRO A 76 -1.43 -11.81 2.66
N LEU A 77 -0.64 -11.31 1.72
CA LEU A 77 -0.17 -12.04 0.56
C LEU A 77 1.31 -12.33 0.73
N ASN A 78 1.74 -13.56 0.43
CA ASN A 78 3.17 -13.76 0.21
C ASN A 78 3.60 -13.03 -1.08
N LEU A 79 4.89 -12.70 -1.18
CA LEU A 79 5.41 -11.88 -2.28
C LEU A 79 5.13 -12.47 -3.67
N VAL A 80 5.18 -13.80 -3.82
CA VAL A 80 4.91 -14.47 -5.10
C VAL A 80 3.44 -14.32 -5.52
N ASP A 81 2.53 -14.39 -4.55
CA ASP A 81 1.10 -14.20 -4.80
C ASP A 81 0.78 -12.72 -5.02
N LEU A 82 1.43 -11.80 -4.30
CA LEU A 82 1.29 -10.34 -4.50
C LEU A 82 1.71 -9.93 -5.91
N GLU A 83 2.90 -10.36 -6.32
CA GLU A 83 3.47 -10.11 -7.65
C GLU A 83 2.52 -10.59 -8.75
N LYS A 84 2.09 -11.85 -8.64
CA LYS A 84 1.22 -12.51 -9.62
C LYS A 84 -0.18 -11.92 -9.69
N TYR A 85 -0.80 -11.62 -8.55
CA TYR A 85 -2.21 -11.22 -8.50
C TYR A 85 -2.41 -9.73 -8.74
N PHE A 86 -1.43 -8.90 -8.37
CA PHE A 86 -1.59 -7.46 -8.33
C PHE A 86 -0.45 -6.72 -9.03
N GLU A 87 0.82 -6.94 -8.68
CA GLU A 87 1.90 -6.10 -9.21
C GLU A 87 2.09 -6.24 -10.72
N GLU A 88 2.28 -7.46 -11.24
CA GLU A 88 2.47 -7.66 -12.68
C GLU A 88 1.25 -7.18 -13.50
N PRO A 89 -0.01 -7.51 -13.11
CA PRO A 89 -1.19 -6.98 -13.80
C PRO A 89 -1.30 -5.45 -13.74
N ILE A 90 -1.14 -4.84 -12.56
CA ILE A 90 -1.26 -3.39 -12.37
C ILE A 90 -0.16 -2.67 -13.15
N GLN A 91 1.10 -3.12 -13.04
CA GLN A 91 2.21 -2.57 -13.82
C GLN A 91 1.92 -2.66 -15.31
N SER A 92 1.42 -3.79 -15.80
CA SER A 92 1.08 -3.95 -17.21
C SER A 92 0.02 -2.94 -17.69
N ASP A 93 -0.97 -2.62 -16.85
CA ASP A 93 -1.97 -1.61 -17.18
C ASP A 93 -1.43 -0.18 -17.06
N MET A 94 -0.55 0.08 -16.09
CA MET A 94 0.15 1.36 -15.97
C MET A 94 1.04 1.63 -17.19
N ASP A 95 1.81 0.62 -17.64
CA ASP A 95 2.67 0.70 -18.83
C ASP A 95 1.88 1.03 -20.09
N LYS A 96 0.70 0.44 -20.26
CA LYS A 96 -0.18 0.71 -21.42
C LYS A 96 -0.65 2.16 -21.46
N ASN A 97 -0.79 2.80 -20.29
CA ASN A 97 -1.22 4.19 -20.17
C ASN A 97 -0.03 5.16 -20.02
N GLY A 98 1.19 4.65 -19.77
CA GLY A 98 2.40 5.46 -19.63
C GLY A 98 2.40 6.37 -18.40
N ILE A 99 1.77 5.92 -17.29
CA ILE A 99 1.46 6.78 -16.14
C ILE A 99 2.45 6.66 -14.97
N GLY A 100 3.32 5.63 -14.94
CA GLY A 100 4.23 5.42 -13.81
C GLY A 100 4.74 3.99 -13.69
N GLU A 101 5.25 3.66 -12.50
CA GLU A 101 5.82 2.35 -12.17
C GLU A 101 5.60 1.94 -10.71
N ILE A 102 5.58 0.63 -10.46
CA ILE A 102 5.70 0.03 -9.14
C ILE A 102 7.19 0.06 -8.76
N THR A 103 7.47 0.65 -7.61
CA THR A 103 8.83 0.89 -7.11
C THR A 103 9.23 -0.02 -5.94
N GLY A 104 8.25 -0.66 -5.30
CA GLY A 104 8.47 -1.51 -4.15
C GLY A 104 7.21 -2.20 -3.66
N ASP A 105 7.39 -3.06 -2.68
CA ASP A 105 6.35 -3.86 -2.05
C ASP A 105 6.65 -4.07 -0.55
N GLY A 106 5.63 -4.47 0.19
CA GLY A 106 5.77 -4.67 1.63
C GLY A 106 4.71 -5.54 2.26
N MET A 107 5.02 -6.03 3.47
CA MET A 107 4.10 -6.75 4.34
C MET A 107 4.06 -6.06 5.70
N PRO A 108 3.15 -5.09 5.91
CA PRO A 108 3.00 -4.41 7.20
C PRO A 108 2.67 -5.40 8.31
N LEU A 109 3.34 -5.24 9.45
CA LEU A 109 3.18 -6.13 10.62
C LEU A 109 2.32 -5.46 11.69
N ASP A 110 1.53 -6.26 12.39
CA ASP A 110 0.83 -5.85 13.61
C ASP A 110 1.78 -5.78 14.82
N ASP A 111 1.25 -5.43 16.00
CA ASP A 111 2.02 -5.35 17.25
C ASP A 111 2.66 -6.69 17.67
N ASN A 112 2.19 -7.82 17.12
CA ASN A 112 2.71 -9.16 17.37
C ASN A 112 3.71 -9.63 16.30
N GLY A 113 3.99 -8.80 15.29
CA GLY A 113 4.87 -9.14 14.18
C GLY A 113 4.22 -10.01 13.11
N ILE A 114 2.88 -10.09 13.08
CA ILE A 114 2.11 -10.86 12.09
C ILE A 114 1.66 -9.92 10.97
N PRO A 115 1.87 -10.27 9.68
CA PRO A 115 1.33 -9.49 8.58
C PRO A 115 -0.19 -9.44 8.60
N TYR A 116 -0.75 -8.24 8.44
CA TYR A 116 -2.20 -8.05 8.37
C TYR A 116 -2.67 -7.57 6.98
N ALA A 117 -1.74 -7.12 6.13
CA ALA A 117 -2.02 -6.64 4.78
C ALA A 117 -0.77 -6.85 3.90
N ALA A 118 -0.88 -6.46 2.63
CA ALA A 118 0.22 -6.31 1.70
C ALA A 118 0.21 -4.89 1.10
N ASP A 119 1.38 -4.38 0.75
CA ASP A 119 1.59 -3.03 0.25
C ASP A 119 2.24 -3.08 -1.13
N ILE A 120 1.80 -2.17 -2.00
CA ILE A 120 2.46 -1.88 -3.26
C ILE A 120 2.80 -0.39 -3.27
N GLU A 121 4.08 -0.07 -3.46
CA GLU A 121 4.62 1.28 -3.55
C GLU A 121 4.68 1.70 -5.02
N ILE A 122 3.97 2.77 -5.38
CA ILE A 122 3.76 3.19 -6.77
C ILE A 122 4.25 4.62 -6.94
N GLU A 123 5.08 4.85 -7.95
CA GLU A 123 5.40 6.18 -8.45
C GLU A 123 4.51 6.46 -9.67
N VAL A 124 3.77 7.57 -9.65
CA VAL A 124 2.82 7.91 -10.72
C VAL A 124 2.90 9.39 -11.06
N GLU A 125 2.70 9.73 -12.33
CA GLU A 125 2.59 11.10 -12.79
C GLU A 125 1.39 11.77 -12.10
N LYS A 126 1.62 12.94 -11.52
CA LYS A 126 0.64 13.62 -10.65
C LYS A 126 -0.67 13.98 -11.36
N SER A 127 -0.59 14.28 -12.65
CA SER A 127 -1.75 14.51 -13.54
C SER A 127 -2.57 13.24 -13.80
N GLU A 128 -1.99 12.05 -13.59
CA GLU A 128 -2.55 10.75 -13.98
C GLU A 128 -3.06 9.93 -12.78
N ILE A 129 -3.15 10.53 -11.59
CA ILE A 129 -3.70 9.87 -10.39
C ILE A 129 -5.11 9.31 -10.62
N ASP A 130 -5.97 10.06 -11.32
CA ASP A 130 -7.32 9.60 -11.63
C ASP A 130 -7.31 8.40 -12.59
N VAL A 131 -6.30 8.29 -13.47
CA VAL A 131 -6.12 7.13 -14.34
C VAL A 131 -5.68 5.91 -13.53
N LEU A 132 -4.75 6.07 -12.58
CA LEU A 132 -4.38 5.01 -11.65
C LEU A 132 -5.61 4.51 -10.87
N LYS A 133 -6.41 5.42 -10.30
CA LYS A 133 -7.64 5.05 -9.59
C LYS A 133 -8.60 4.24 -10.47
N ASN A 134 -8.75 4.63 -11.74
CA ASN A 134 -9.58 3.90 -12.69
C ASN A 134 -9.03 2.51 -13.03
N ILE A 135 -7.71 2.36 -13.16
CA ILE A 135 -7.06 1.05 -13.31
C ILE A 135 -7.39 0.19 -12.09
N LEU A 136 -7.16 0.70 -10.88
CA LEU A 136 -7.39 -0.04 -9.63
C LEU A 136 -8.86 -0.45 -9.44
N ASN A 137 -9.82 0.38 -9.86
CA ASN A 137 -11.25 0.05 -9.87
C ASN A 137 -11.64 -1.13 -10.78
N SER A 138 -10.76 -1.56 -11.69
CA SER A 138 -10.99 -2.75 -12.51
C SER A 138 -10.60 -4.06 -11.80
N TYR A 139 -9.91 -3.98 -10.66
CA TYR A 139 -9.50 -5.10 -9.84
C TYR A 139 -10.47 -5.32 -8.69
N LYS A 140 -10.81 -6.58 -8.42
CA LYS A 140 -11.62 -6.94 -7.25
C LYS A 140 -10.74 -6.97 -6.01
N LEU A 141 -10.64 -5.88 -5.28
CA LEU A 141 -9.80 -5.84 -4.09
C LEU A 141 -10.55 -6.37 -2.84
N PRO A 142 -9.82 -6.94 -1.85
CA PRO A 142 -10.37 -7.23 -0.54
C PRO A 142 -10.96 -5.99 0.11
N SER A 143 -12.10 -6.13 0.80
CA SER A 143 -12.75 -5.04 1.52
C SER A 143 -11.85 -4.44 2.58
N GLY A 144 -11.74 -3.11 2.61
CA GLY A 144 -10.82 -2.38 3.49
C GLY A 144 -9.45 -2.14 2.87
N SER A 145 -9.25 -2.48 1.59
CA SER A 145 -8.08 -2.04 0.81
C SER A 145 -8.22 -0.55 0.50
N TYR A 146 -7.11 0.17 0.35
CA TYR A 146 -7.17 1.62 0.10
C TYR A 146 -5.92 2.15 -0.61
N LEU A 147 -6.08 3.30 -1.25
CA LEU A 147 -4.99 4.10 -1.82
C LEU A 147 -4.64 5.23 -0.85
N GLU A 148 -3.35 5.39 -0.57
CA GLU A 148 -2.82 6.41 0.33
C GLU A 148 -1.81 7.31 -0.39
N ILE A 149 -1.91 8.62 -0.16
CA ILE A 149 -0.95 9.63 -0.65
C ILE A 149 -0.57 10.51 0.55
N ASP A 150 0.72 10.65 0.81
CA ASP A 150 1.26 11.46 1.92
C ASP A 150 0.64 11.12 3.30
N GLY A 151 0.27 9.85 3.52
CA GLY A 151 -0.34 9.38 4.76
C GLY A 151 -1.85 9.64 4.87
N GLU A 152 -2.49 10.14 3.82
CA GLU A 152 -3.93 10.34 3.75
C GLU A 152 -4.58 9.32 2.80
N VAL A 153 -5.65 8.67 3.26
CA VAL A 153 -6.46 7.76 2.43
C VAL A 153 -7.25 8.60 1.41
N VAL A 154 -6.98 8.36 0.13
CA VAL A 154 -7.59 9.12 -0.98
C VAL A 154 -8.63 8.32 -1.77
N GLU A 155 -8.67 7.00 -1.59
CA GLU A 155 -9.64 6.09 -2.22
C GLU A 155 -9.74 4.81 -1.39
N GLU A 156 -10.95 4.26 -1.23
CA GLU A 156 -11.19 2.96 -0.60
C GLU A 156 -11.68 1.95 -1.64
N TYR A 157 -11.28 0.70 -1.50
CA TYR A 157 -11.66 -0.41 -2.38
C TYR A 157 -12.20 -1.58 -1.57
N GLY A 158 -13.07 -2.38 -2.19
CA GLY A 158 -13.62 -3.55 -1.51
C GLY A 158 -14.81 -4.20 -2.18
N ASP A 159 -14.56 -5.31 -2.87
CA ASP A 159 -15.61 -6.19 -3.41
C ASP A 159 -15.56 -7.60 -2.81
N LEU A 160 -14.43 -7.96 -2.20
CA LEU A 160 -14.17 -9.30 -1.71
C LEU A 160 -14.06 -9.35 -0.19
N ASN A 161 -14.29 -10.53 0.37
CA ASN A 161 -14.14 -10.83 1.79
C ASN A 161 -13.00 -11.83 1.96
N VAL A 162 -12.22 -11.67 3.03
CA VAL A 162 -11.12 -12.57 3.38
C VAL A 162 -11.55 -13.49 4.52
N VAL A 163 -11.32 -14.79 4.36
CA VAL A 163 -11.38 -15.76 5.44
C VAL A 163 -9.98 -16.31 5.72
N GLU A 164 -9.68 -16.50 7.00
CA GLU A 164 -8.39 -17.01 7.48
C GLU A 164 -8.60 -18.36 8.17
N LEU A 165 -7.66 -19.27 7.96
CA LEU A 165 -7.51 -20.48 8.77
C LEU A 165 -6.09 -20.57 9.34
N GLN A 166 -6.00 -20.61 10.66
CA GLN A 166 -4.76 -20.86 11.38
C GLN A 166 -4.45 -22.37 11.41
N VAL A 167 -3.22 -22.74 11.05
CA VAL A 167 -2.74 -24.14 10.95
C VAL A 167 -1.33 -24.33 11.52
N ASP A 168 -0.83 -23.35 12.28
CA ASP A 168 0.49 -23.35 12.92
C ASP A 168 0.68 -24.46 13.95
N ASN A 169 -0.39 -25.12 14.40
CA ASN A 169 -0.34 -26.31 15.26
C ASN A 169 -0.13 -27.62 14.48
N LEU A 170 -0.34 -27.63 13.16
CA LEU A 170 -0.24 -28.84 12.33
C LEU A 170 1.21 -29.15 11.95
N SER A 171 1.52 -30.36 11.47
CA SER A 171 2.81 -30.59 10.80
C SER A 171 2.83 -29.89 9.44
N LYS A 172 4.02 -29.63 8.89
CA LYS A 172 4.18 -29.06 7.53
C LYS A 172 3.34 -29.83 6.49
N GLU A 173 3.52 -31.15 6.43
CA GLU A 173 2.81 -32.01 5.47
C GLU A 173 1.30 -31.94 5.66
N ARG A 174 0.82 -31.85 6.90
CA ARG A 174 -0.61 -31.76 7.19
C ARG A 174 -1.15 -30.39 6.78
N ALA A 175 -0.44 -29.29 7.08
CA ALA A 175 -0.86 -27.95 6.67
C ALA A 175 -0.90 -27.80 5.13
N GLU A 176 0.09 -28.34 4.42
CA GLU A 176 0.11 -28.39 2.95
C GLU A 176 -1.07 -29.21 2.39
N LYS A 177 -1.40 -30.34 3.02
CA LYS A 177 -2.59 -31.12 2.64
C LYS A 177 -3.88 -30.33 2.86
N VAL A 178 -4.03 -29.66 4.01
CA VAL A 178 -5.20 -28.82 4.31
C VAL A 178 -5.35 -27.73 3.26
N PHE A 179 -4.27 -27.02 2.94
CA PHE A 179 -4.28 -25.98 1.91
C PHE A 179 -4.74 -26.52 0.55
N ASN A 180 -4.15 -27.61 0.08
CA ASN A 180 -4.50 -28.17 -1.24
C ASN A 180 -5.93 -28.72 -1.28
N ASP A 181 -6.38 -29.40 -0.23
CA ASP A 181 -7.74 -29.94 -0.16
C ASP A 181 -8.79 -28.81 -0.15
N LEU A 182 -8.59 -27.77 0.67
CA LEU A 182 -9.49 -26.62 0.73
C LEU A 182 -9.49 -25.84 -0.59
N LYS A 183 -8.32 -25.66 -1.20
CA LYS A 183 -8.17 -25.01 -2.50
C LYS A 183 -8.98 -25.72 -3.59
N GLU A 184 -8.96 -27.06 -3.62
CA GLU A 184 -9.81 -27.81 -4.57
C GLU A 184 -11.30 -27.73 -4.21
N LYS A 185 -11.66 -27.84 -2.93
CA LYS A 185 -13.06 -27.72 -2.47
C LYS A 185 -13.67 -26.34 -2.75
N MET A 186 -12.86 -25.28 -2.76
CA MET A 186 -13.29 -23.88 -2.92
C MET A 186 -12.94 -23.27 -4.27
N LYS A 187 -12.51 -24.04 -5.27
CA LYS A 187 -11.93 -23.51 -6.53
C LYS A 187 -12.78 -22.49 -7.28
N ASP A 188 -14.11 -22.54 -7.12
CA ASP A 188 -15.07 -21.62 -7.76
C ASP A 188 -15.64 -20.57 -6.78
N LYS A 189 -15.06 -20.46 -5.57
CA LYS A 189 -15.55 -19.64 -4.46
C LYS A 189 -14.59 -18.54 -4.06
N TYR A 190 -13.28 -18.77 -4.20
CA TYR A 190 -12.27 -17.75 -3.99
C TYR A 190 -11.81 -17.16 -5.34
N VAL A 191 -11.41 -15.89 -5.30
CA VAL A 191 -10.70 -15.18 -6.38
C VAL A 191 -9.19 -15.29 -6.13
N TYR A 192 -8.76 -15.03 -4.90
CA TYR A 192 -7.35 -15.12 -4.49
C TYR A 192 -7.18 -16.07 -3.31
N THR A 193 -6.00 -16.65 -3.20
CA THR A 193 -5.60 -17.43 -2.04
C THR A 193 -4.13 -17.21 -1.78
N SER A 194 -3.73 -17.20 -0.52
CA SER A 194 -2.31 -17.13 -0.15
C SER A 194 -2.07 -17.86 1.15
N VAL A 195 -0.80 -18.02 1.48
CA VAL A 195 -0.34 -18.65 2.73
C VAL A 195 0.70 -17.77 3.38
N TYR A 196 0.66 -17.71 4.71
CA TYR A 196 1.69 -17.07 5.51
C TYR A 196 2.54 -18.12 6.21
N ASN A 197 3.86 -17.95 6.11
CA ASN A 197 4.88 -18.86 6.60
C ASN A 197 5.95 -18.05 7.36
N TYR A 198 5.79 -17.83 8.66
CA TYR A 198 6.78 -17.09 9.46
C TYR A 198 8.10 -17.84 9.55
N ASN A 199 8.01 -19.15 9.80
CA ASN A 199 9.16 -20.05 9.84
C ASN A 199 9.33 -20.71 8.48
N PHE A 200 10.08 -20.07 7.57
CA PHE A 200 10.45 -20.56 6.23
C PHE A 200 10.40 -22.10 6.12
N GLY A 201 9.29 -22.61 5.61
CA GLY A 201 9.07 -24.05 5.45
C GLY A 201 7.85 -24.62 6.13
N LYS A 202 7.06 -23.86 6.89
CA LYS A 202 5.76 -24.30 7.42
C LYS A 202 4.69 -23.24 7.19
N ILE A 203 3.49 -23.69 6.79
CA ILE A 203 2.29 -22.85 6.71
C ILE A 203 1.74 -22.64 8.11
N ASP A 204 1.62 -21.38 8.50
CA ASP A 204 1.05 -20.96 9.78
C ASP A 204 -0.40 -20.50 9.59
N LYS A 205 -0.69 -19.82 8.48
CA LYS A 205 -2.04 -19.35 8.13
C LYS A 205 -2.33 -19.54 6.65
N ILE A 206 -3.59 -19.82 6.34
CA ILE A 206 -4.13 -19.95 4.99
C ILE A 206 -5.22 -18.88 4.81
N TYR A 207 -5.17 -18.17 3.69
CA TYR A 207 -6.14 -17.14 3.35
C TYR A 207 -6.88 -17.49 2.06
N PHE A 208 -8.20 -17.27 2.08
CA PHE A 208 -9.03 -17.28 0.88
C PHE A 208 -9.79 -15.97 0.79
N CYS A 209 -9.80 -15.36 -0.39
CA CYS A 209 -10.47 -14.09 -0.64
C CYS A 209 -11.47 -14.26 -1.77
N GLY A 210 -12.74 -13.93 -1.54
CA GLY A 210 -13.85 -14.23 -2.44
C GLY A 210 -15.11 -13.45 -2.12
N GLU A 211 -16.14 -13.59 -2.95
CA GLU A 211 -17.36 -12.76 -2.87
C GLU A 211 -18.24 -13.12 -1.67
N ASN A 212 -18.31 -14.41 -1.30
CA ASN A 212 -19.20 -14.90 -0.27
C ASN A 212 -18.42 -15.46 0.93
N MET A 213 -18.28 -14.63 1.97
CA MET A 213 -17.59 -14.99 3.21
C MET A 213 -18.25 -16.19 3.91
N GLU A 214 -19.59 -16.19 4.04
CA GLU A 214 -20.32 -17.24 4.75
C GLU A 214 -20.15 -18.60 4.10
N GLU A 215 -20.17 -18.65 2.76
CA GLU A 215 -19.97 -19.89 2.03
C GLU A 215 -18.54 -20.42 2.16
N MET A 216 -17.52 -19.55 2.01
CA MET A 216 -16.12 -19.96 2.19
C MET A 216 -15.87 -20.44 3.63
N GLN A 217 -16.34 -19.70 4.63
CA GLN A 217 -16.21 -20.08 6.03
C GLN A 217 -16.92 -21.41 6.33
N GLY A 218 -18.13 -21.62 5.80
CA GLY A 218 -18.85 -22.87 5.98
C GLY A 218 -18.10 -24.09 5.41
N ILE A 219 -17.37 -23.93 4.30
CA ILE A 219 -16.53 -25.00 3.74
C ILE A 219 -15.31 -25.26 4.65
N ILE A 220 -14.69 -24.21 5.20
CA ILE A 220 -13.60 -24.34 6.18
C ILE A 220 -14.08 -25.12 7.41
N ASP A 221 -15.18 -24.68 8.00
CA ASP A 221 -15.74 -25.27 9.24
C ASP A 221 -16.08 -26.74 9.03
N GLN A 222 -16.78 -27.07 7.94
CA GLN A 222 -17.09 -28.46 7.60
C GLN A 222 -15.82 -29.30 7.43
N TYR A 223 -14.78 -28.77 6.78
CA TYR A 223 -13.53 -29.49 6.58
C TYR A 223 -12.80 -29.75 7.91
N ILE A 224 -12.79 -28.77 8.82
CA ILE A 224 -12.22 -28.88 10.16
C ILE A 224 -12.91 -29.99 10.95
N GLU A 225 -14.25 -30.01 10.95
CA GLU A 225 -15.05 -31.04 11.61
C GLU A 225 -14.76 -32.44 11.03
N GLU A 226 -14.77 -32.57 9.70
CA GLU A 226 -14.52 -33.85 9.01
C GLU A 226 -13.11 -34.42 9.29
N ASN A 227 -12.12 -33.54 9.52
CA ASN A 227 -10.71 -33.92 9.61
C ASN A 227 -10.10 -33.79 11.02
N ASN A 228 -10.92 -33.49 12.04
CA ASN A 228 -10.50 -33.26 13.43
C ASN A 228 -9.26 -32.35 13.51
N ILE A 229 -9.37 -31.16 12.91
CA ILE A 229 -8.34 -30.13 13.04
C ILE A 229 -8.63 -29.39 14.33
N GLU A 230 -7.71 -29.41 15.29
CA GLU A 230 -7.85 -28.63 16.52
C GLU A 230 -7.71 -27.15 16.15
N ASN A 231 -8.80 -26.41 16.15
CA ASN A 231 -8.77 -24.96 15.95
C ASN A 231 -8.55 -24.29 17.32
N ILE A 232 -7.49 -23.50 17.46
CA ILE A 232 -7.37 -22.55 18.56
C ILE A 232 -7.82 -21.22 17.97
N ILE A 233 -9.07 -20.84 18.27
CA ILE A 233 -9.61 -19.51 17.98
C ILE A 233 -8.86 -18.48 18.84
#